data_AF-A0A3M1Y547-F1
#
_entry.id   AF-A0A3M1Y547-F1
#
_cell.length_a   1.000
_cell.length_b   1.000
_cell.length_c   1.000
_cell.angle_alpha   90.00
_cell.angle_beta   90.00
_cell.angle_gamma   90.00
#
_symmetry.space_group_name_H-M   'P 1'
#
loop_
_entity.id
_entity.type
_entity.pdbx_description
1 polymer ?
#
loop_
_entity_poly.entity_id
_entity_poly.type
_entity_poly.pdbx_seq_one_letter_code
_entity_poly.pdbx_strand_id
1 'polypeptide(L)'
;MRLLKLFIGMMALIIIALPRPAQAVTLDNVTITVSSIGTQCSDYELLIDFTFTGQVAEYSGNDLIGMVVVDANGVAVAADWQGFTVGNSYTQMSSFAPGNIINNFTARPLYIKFFDITTAPPVGHNTQAIFDAIVGQSAPLLQVITHDPADHSSYCASLPLILPPASSLGSDGRINPDAAAPFVAYAVSDGLHIYYPQGTMRLVVTADEIAAAGCPESGAVLIAEGNGVSVYRLSDCSFQLNAPSLGGEKTYVLKFSSLSGGGYQSFEQ
;
A
#
# COMPACT_ATOMS: atom_id res chain seq x y z
N MET A 1 34.16 -51.78 -13.95
CA MET A 1 32.84 -51.87 -13.27
C MET A 1 32.72 -51.12 -11.93
N ARG A 2 33.64 -50.18 -11.59
CA ARG A 2 33.55 -49.36 -10.37
C ARG A 2 33.29 -47.85 -10.60
N LEU A 3 33.40 -47.35 -11.83
CA LEU A 3 33.12 -45.94 -12.16
C LEU A 3 31.64 -45.60 -12.40
N LEU A 4 30.77 -46.61 -12.61
CA LEU A 4 29.35 -46.36 -12.92
C LEU A 4 28.49 -46.09 -11.67
N LYS A 5 28.97 -46.43 -10.47
CA LYS A 5 28.24 -46.21 -9.22
C LYS A 5 28.36 -44.79 -8.67
N LEU A 6 29.30 -43.99 -9.19
CA LEU A 6 29.53 -42.62 -8.71
C LEU A 6 28.67 -41.57 -9.44
N PHE A 7 28.17 -41.89 -10.64
CA PHE A 7 27.32 -40.96 -11.41
C PHE A 7 25.85 -41.00 -10.99
N ILE A 8 25.39 -42.07 -10.32
CA ILE A 8 24.01 -42.18 -9.83
C ILE A 8 23.85 -41.50 -8.46
N GLY A 9 24.94 -41.31 -7.70
CA GLY A 9 24.93 -40.61 -6.41
C GLY A 9 24.99 -39.08 -6.52
N MET A 10 25.26 -38.54 -7.71
CA MET A 10 25.34 -37.09 -7.97
C MET A 10 24.22 -36.60 -8.89
N MET A 11 23.12 -37.35 -8.96
CA MET A 11 21.79 -36.77 -9.20
C MET A 11 21.28 -36.23 -7.86
N ALA A 12 22.11 -35.41 -7.21
CA ALA A 12 21.73 -34.58 -6.10
C ALA A 12 20.74 -33.58 -6.68
N LEU A 13 19.47 -33.98 -6.63
CA LEU A 13 18.26 -33.19 -6.62
C LEU A 13 18.56 -31.68 -6.59
N ILE A 14 18.90 -31.10 -7.74
CA ILE A 14 18.79 -29.67 -7.95
C ILE A 14 17.28 -29.47 -8.07
N ILE A 15 16.61 -29.44 -6.91
CA ILE A 15 15.33 -28.75 -6.82
C ILE A 15 15.73 -27.31 -7.10
N ILE A 16 15.57 -26.92 -8.36
CA ILE A 16 15.54 -25.52 -8.72
C ILE A 16 14.37 -24.98 -7.90
N ALA A 17 14.68 -24.36 -6.77
CA ALA A 17 13.72 -23.59 -6.01
C ALA A 17 13.39 -22.43 -6.94
N LEU A 18 12.39 -22.64 -7.80
CA LEU A 18 11.80 -21.56 -8.56
C LEU A 18 11.44 -20.49 -7.53
N PRO A 19 11.84 -19.22 -7.77
CA PRO A 19 11.48 -18.14 -6.87
C PRO A 19 9.98 -18.21 -6.68
N ARG A 20 9.55 -18.50 -5.44
CA ARG A 20 8.13 -18.44 -5.11
C ARG A 20 7.74 -16.98 -5.21
N PRO A 21 6.61 -16.66 -5.86
CA PRO A 21 6.12 -15.29 -5.84
C PRO A 21 5.99 -14.84 -4.38
N ALA A 22 6.41 -13.60 -4.11
CA ALA A 22 6.38 -13.03 -2.76
C ALA A 22 4.95 -12.76 -2.27
N GLN A 23 3.97 -12.82 -3.18
CA GLN A 23 2.54 -12.71 -2.91
C GLN A 23 1.88 -14.03 -3.30
N ALA A 24 1.02 -14.53 -2.42
CA ALA A 24 0.25 -15.73 -2.67
C ALA A 24 -0.89 -15.45 -3.64
N VAL A 25 -1.52 -14.27 -3.60
CA VAL A 25 -2.63 -13.93 -4.50
C VAL A 25 -2.30 -12.80 -5.48
N THR A 26 -2.87 -12.84 -6.70
CA THR A 26 -2.90 -11.70 -7.63
C THR A 26 -4.31 -11.16 -7.76
N LEU A 27 -4.47 -9.84 -7.62
CA LEU A 27 -5.74 -9.15 -7.87
C LEU A 27 -5.79 -8.71 -9.33
N ASP A 28 -6.65 -9.35 -10.12
CA ASP A 28 -6.66 -9.20 -11.58
C ASP A 28 -7.55 -8.04 -12.04
N ASN A 29 -8.70 -7.85 -11.38
CA ASN A 29 -9.65 -6.80 -11.68
C ASN A 29 -10.47 -6.43 -10.45
N VAL A 30 -10.86 -5.15 -10.35
CA VAL A 30 -11.86 -4.70 -9.38
C VAL A 30 -12.80 -3.72 -10.05
N THR A 31 -14.09 -3.96 -9.89
CA THR A 31 -15.18 -3.09 -10.36
C THR A 31 -16.04 -2.71 -9.17
N ILE A 32 -16.35 -1.42 -9.07
CA ILE A 32 -17.24 -0.89 -8.04
C ILE A 32 -18.54 -0.50 -8.70
N THR A 33 -19.63 -1.10 -8.24
CA THR A 33 -20.99 -0.72 -8.61
C THR A 33 -21.65 -0.08 -7.40
N VAL A 34 -22.21 1.12 -7.59
CA VAL A 34 -22.89 1.85 -6.51
C VAL A 34 -24.40 1.71 -6.65
N SER A 35 -25.07 1.38 -5.56
CA SER A 35 -26.52 1.50 -5.40
C SER A 35 -26.84 2.40 -4.22
N SER A 36 -27.63 3.45 -4.43
CA SER A 36 -28.21 4.22 -3.31
C SER A 36 -29.60 3.68 -3.02
N ILE A 37 -29.83 3.11 -1.82
CA ILE A 37 -31.13 2.50 -1.47
C ILE A 37 -32.06 3.50 -0.77
N GLY A 38 -31.57 4.65 -0.31
CA GLY A 38 -32.39 5.59 0.47
C GLY A 38 -31.96 7.05 0.43
N THR A 39 -32.38 7.80 1.46
CA THR A 39 -32.35 9.28 1.48
C THR A 39 -31.34 9.86 2.46
N GLN A 40 -30.49 9.04 3.05
CA GLN A 40 -29.42 9.44 3.96
C GLN A 40 -28.12 8.75 3.57
N CYS A 41 -26.99 9.31 3.97
CA CYS A 41 -25.69 8.75 3.62
C CYS A 41 -25.44 7.35 4.23
N SER A 42 -26.10 7.03 5.35
CA SER A 42 -26.06 5.68 5.94
C SER A 42 -26.83 4.63 5.14
N ASP A 43 -27.62 5.01 4.12
CA ASP A 43 -28.30 4.08 3.20
C ASP A 43 -27.45 3.76 1.96
N TYR A 44 -26.18 4.16 1.98
CA TYR A 44 -25.25 3.96 0.89
C TYR A 44 -24.86 2.49 0.78
N GLU A 45 -25.09 1.88 -0.38
CA GLU A 45 -24.67 0.52 -0.68
C GLU A 45 -23.58 0.51 -1.75
N LEU A 46 -22.54 -0.28 -1.49
CA LEU A 46 -21.45 -0.51 -2.41
C LEU A 46 -21.40 -2.00 -2.75
N LEU A 47 -21.46 -2.32 -4.04
CA LEU A 47 -21.20 -3.66 -4.55
C LEU A 47 -19.79 -3.65 -5.16
N ILE A 48 -18.92 -4.52 -4.65
CA ILE A 48 -17.56 -4.67 -5.17
C ILE A 48 -17.45 -6.04 -5.81
N ASP A 49 -17.26 -6.04 -7.12
CA ASP A 49 -16.91 -7.22 -7.89
C ASP A 49 -15.39 -7.23 -8.05
N PHE A 50 -14.72 -8.27 -7.56
CA PHE A 50 -13.29 -8.41 -7.73
C PHE A 50 -12.93 -9.80 -8.23
N THR A 51 -11.96 -9.82 -9.16
CA THR A 51 -11.39 -11.03 -9.73
C THR A 51 -9.97 -11.18 -9.23
N PHE A 52 -9.62 -12.35 -8.73
CA PHE A 52 -8.28 -12.66 -8.25
C PHE A 52 -7.89 -14.07 -8.71
N THR A 53 -6.59 -14.36 -8.70
CA THR A 53 -6.03 -15.67 -9.02
C THR A 53 -5.11 -16.12 -7.90
N GLY A 54 -5.41 -17.27 -7.30
CA GLY A 54 -4.58 -17.82 -6.22
C GLY A 54 -3.31 -18.46 -6.76
N GLN A 55 -2.14 -18.10 -6.21
CA GLN A 55 -0.82 -18.58 -6.66
C GLN A 55 -0.19 -19.55 -5.67
N VAL A 56 -0.38 -19.34 -4.36
CA VAL A 56 0.23 -20.15 -3.30
C VAL A 56 -0.80 -20.51 -2.23
N ALA A 57 -0.80 -21.77 -1.79
CA ALA A 57 -1.71 -22.20 -0.73
C ALA A 57 -1.12 -21.83 0.63
N GLU A 58 -1.80 -20.94 1.34
CA GLU A 58 -1.38 -20.45 2.66
C GLU A 58 -2.19 -21.08 3.80
N TYR A 59 -3.46 -21.39 3.56
CA TYR A 59 -4.38 -21.93 4.56
C TYR A 59 -5.16 -23.15 4.06
N SER A 60 -4.82 -24.33 4.59
CA SER A 60 -5.54 -25.58 4.31
C SER A 60 -5.70 -25.90 2.82
N GLY A 61 -4.70 -25.56 2.00
CA GLY A 61 -4.75 -25.77 0.54
C GLY A 61 -5.39 -24.61 -0.24
N ASN A 62 -5.84 -23.56 0.44
CA ASN A 62 -6.37 -22.35 -0.16
C ASN A 62 -5.43 -21.16 0.02
N ASP A 63 -5.57 -20.23 -0.89
CA ASP A 63 -5.06 -18.87 -0.83
C ASP A 63 -6.16 -17.95 -0.30
N LEU A 64 -5.84 -16.88 0.43
CA LEU A 64 -6.85 -16.05 1.08
C LEU A 64 -6.67 -14.56 0.75
N ILE A 65 -7.80 -13.89 0.50
CA ILE A 65 -7.84 -12.43 0.37
C ILE A 65 -8.63 -11.83 1.53
N GLY A 66 -8.11 -10.74 2.08
CA GLY A 66 -8.82 -9.87 3.00
C GLY A 66 -9.20 -8.58 2.31
N MET A 67 -10.43 -8.11 2.51
CA MET A 67 -10.89 -6.80 2.06
C MET A 67 -11.36 -6.00 3.27
N VAL A 68 -10.91 -4.75 3.39
CA VAL A 68 -11.44 -3.82 4.38
C VAL A 68 -11.80 -2.49 3.73
N VAL A 69 -12.80 -1.84 4.29
CA VAL A 69 -13.20 -0.48 3.92
C VAL A 69 -13.03 0.39 5.14
N VAL A 70 -12.26 1.47 4.98
CA VAL A 70 -12.09 2.51 5.99
C VAL A 70 -12.46 3.87 5.42
N ASP A 71 -12.95 4.77 6.25
CA ASP A 71 -13.14 6.16 5.84
C ASP A 71 -11.84 6.97 5.94
N ALA A 72 -11.90 8.25 5.59
CA ALA A 72 -10.73 9.11 5.62
C ALA A 72 -10.24 9.52 7.03
N ASN A 73 -11.00 9.23 8.07
CA ASN A 73 -10.56 9.30 9.47
C ASN A 73 -9.95 7.97 9.95
N GLY A 74 -9.92 6.94 9.11
CA GLY A 74 -9.49 5.59 9.49
C GLY A 74 -10.53 4.79 10.26
N VAL A 75 -11.79 5.24 10.30
CA VAL A 75 -12.88 4.47 10.92
C VAL A 75 -13.16 3.24 10.07
N ALA A 76 -13.21 2.07 10.72
CA ALA A 76 -13.59 0.81 10.08
C ALA A 76 -15.05 0.86 9.65
N VAL A 77 -15.30 0.74 8.34
CA VAL A 77 -16.64 0.79 7.75
C VAL A 77 -17.14 -0.62 7.49
N ALA A 78 -16.31 -1.48 6.91
CA ALA A 78 -16.67 -2.85 6.63
C ALA A 78 -15.44 -3.74 6.39
N ALA A 79 -15.64 -5.05 6.44
CA ALA A 79 -14.62 -6.02 6.11
C ALA A 79 -15.24 -7.31 5.61
N ASP A 80 -14.51 -7.99 4.74
CA ASP A 80 -14.86 -9.29 4.18
C ASP A 80 -13.58 -10.08 3.91
N TRP A 81 -13.69 -11.40 3.78
CA TRP A 81 -12.57 -12.24 3.40
C TRP A 81 -13.06 -13.48 2.68
N GLN A 82 -12.21 -14.05 1.86
CA GLN A 82 -12.56 -15.26 1.12
C GLN A 82 -11.31 -16.10 0.86
N GLY A 83 -11.50 -17.42 0.92
CA GLY A 83 -10.48 -18.40 0.58
C GLY A 83 -10.77 -19.11 -0.74
N PHE A 84 -9.71 -19.46 -1.46
CA PHE A 84 -9.80 -19.93 -2.84
C PHE A 84 -8.75 -20.98 -3.18
N THR A 85 -9.07 -21.88 -4.10
CA THR A 85 -8.13 -22.93 -4.51
C THR A 85 -7.09 -22.37 -5.48
N VAL A 86 -5.82 -22.66 -5.20
CA VAL A 86 -4.67 -22.23 -6.02
C VAL A 86 -4.79 -22.70 -7.47
N GLY A 87 -4.33 -21.84 -8.39
CA GLY A 87 -4.26 -22.11 -9.82
C GLY A 87 -5.53 -21.77 -10.59
N ASN A 88 -6.56 -21.26 -9.92
CA ASN A 88 -7.81 -20.82 -10.53
C ASN A 88 -8.02 -19.32 -10.31
N SER A 89 -8.73 -18.71 -11.26
CA SER A 89 -9.25 -17.34 -11.13
C SER A 89 -10.71 -17.40 -10.70
N TYR A 90 -11.11 -16.55 -9.75
CA TYR A 90 -12.51 -16.45 -9.34
C TYR A 90 -12.93 -14.99 -9.29
N THR A 91 -14.21 -14.77 -9.57
CA THR A 91 -14.86 -13.47 -9.38
C THR A 91 -15.79 -13.57 -8.19
N GLN A 92 -15.60 -12.69 -7.22
CA GLN A 92 -16.39 -12.60 -6.01
C GLN A 92 -17.11 -11.25 -6.01
N MET A 93 -18.38 -11.26 -5.61
CA MET A 93 -19.14 -10.05 -5.31
C MET A 93 -19.24 -9.92 -3.79
N SER A 94 -18.89 -8.76 -3.27
CA SER A 94 -19.12 -8.38 -1.88
C SER A 94 -20.04 -7.17 -1.81
N SER A 95 -21.01 -7.19 -0.89
CA SER A 95 -21.99 -6.12 -0.72
C SER A 95 -21.83 -5.46 0.65
N PHE A 96 -21.73 -4.14 0.61
CA PHE A 96 -21.71 -3.25 1.76
C PHE A 96 -23.06 -2.54 1.87
N ALA A 97 -24.10 -3.29 2.19
CA ALA A 97 -25.40 -2.73 2.54
C ALA A 97 -25.42 -2.27 4.02
N PRO A 98 -26.36 -1.40 4.43
CA PRO A 98 -26.45 -0.89 5.80
C PRO A 98 -26.46 -1.96 6.91
N GLY A 99 -26.89 -3.19 6.62
CA GLY A 99 -26.85 -4.31 7.57
C GLY A 99 -25.46 -4.93 7.79
N ASN A 100 -24.49 -4.64 6.91
CA ASN A 100 -23.13 -5.20 6.93
C ASN A 100 -22.07 -4.15 7.35
N ILE A 101 -22.49 -2.90 7.56
CA ILE A 101 -21.60 -1.80 7.98
C ILE A 101 -21.25 -1.97 9.47
N ILE A 102 -19.95 -1.97 9.75
CA ILE A 102 -19.39 -1.98 11.11
C ILE A 102 -19.74 -0.67 11.83
N ASN A 103 -19.36 0.46 11.22
CA ASN A 103 -19.62 1.80 11.71
C ASN A 103 -20.05 2.71 10.55
N ASN A 104 -20.97 3.65 10.82
CA ASN A 104 -21.25 4.73 9.87
C ASN A 104 -19.95 5.48 9.57
N PHE A 105 -19.67 5.71 8.28
CA PHE A 105 -18.51 6.49 7.89
C PHE A 105 -18.70 7.96 8.25
N THR A 106 -17.62 8.59 8.68
CA THR A 106 -17.58 9.92 9.29
C THR A 106 -16.88 10.96 8.42
N ALA A 107 -16.15 10.51 7.40
CA ALA A 107 -15.47 11.33 6.41
C ALA A 107 -15.46 10.65 5.04
N ARG A 108 -15.12 11.42 4.00
CA ARG A 108 -14.87 10.93 2.63
C ARG A 108 -13.45 11.30 2.19
N PRO A 109 -12.81 10.56 1.25
CA PRO A 109 -13.34 9.38 0.56
C PRO A 109 -13.30 8.12 1.43
N LEU A 110 -13.90 7.04 0.91
CA LEU A 110 -13.69 5.68 1.41
C LEU A 110 -12.46 5.07 0.74
N TYR A 111 -11.70 4.31 1.51
CA TYR A 111 -10.56 3.54 1.06
C TYR A 111 -10.88 2.05 1.17
N ILE A 112 -10.97 1.38 0.02
CA ILE A 112 -11.15 -0.07 -0.08
C ILE A 112 -9.76 -0.67 -0.26
N LYS A 113 -9.34 -1.53 0.67
CA LYS A 113 -8.00 -2.10 0.70
C LYS A 113 -8.09 -3.61 0.61
N PHE A 114 -7.26 -4.20 -0.25
CA PHE A 114 -7.15 -5.65 -0.43
C PHE A 114 -5.80 -6.14 0.10
N PHE A 115 -5.82 -7.24 0.83
CA PHE A 115 -4.67 -7.83 1.50
C PHE A 115 -4.53 -9.30 1.15
N ASP A 116 -3.28 -9.74 1.06
CA ASP A 116 -2.87 -11.13 0.92
C ASP A 116 -2.73 -11.75 2.33
N ILE A 117 -3.80 -12.34 2.86
CA ILE A 117 -3.84 -12.74 4.27
C ILE A 117 -3.46 -14.21 4.43
N THR A 118 -2.66 -14.54 5.45
CA THR A 118 -2.17 -15.92 5.64
C THR A 118 -3.03 -16.76 6.58
N THR A 119 -3.86 -16.10 7.39
CA THR A 119 -4.71 -16.74 8.39
C THR A 119 -6.16 -16.37 8.16
N ALA A 120 -7.02 -17.39 8.11
CA ALA A 120 -8.46 -17.21 7.98
C ALA A 120 -9.02 -16.41 9.17
N PRO A 121 -9.68 -15.26 8.93
CA PRO A 121 -10.48 -14.57 9.94
C PRO A 121 -11.55 -15.48 10.55
N PRO A 122 -12.02 -15.18 11.76
CA PRO A 122 -12.91 -16.08 12.49
C PRO A 122 -14.29 -16.19 11.81
N VAL A 123 -14.72 -17.42 11.48
CA VAL A 123 -15.98 -17.70 10.77
C VAL A 123 -17.19 -17.49 11.68
N GLY A 124 -18.23 -16.80 11.19
CA GLY A 124 -19.48 -16.57 11.93
C GLY A 124 -19.44 -15.41 12.93
N HIS A 125 -18.38 -14.60 12.90
CA HIS A 125 -18.26 -13.39 13.71
C HIS A 125 -18.79 -12.15 12.97
N ASN A 126 -18.96 -11.05 13.70
CA ASN A 126 -19.34 -9.78 13.11
C ASN A 126 -18.21 -9.19 12.24
N THR A 127 -18.57 -8.22 11.40
CA THR A 127 -17.64 -7.58 10.46
C THR A 127 -16.47 -6.86 11.16
N GLN A 128 -16.62 -6.41 12.42
CA GLN A 128 -15.51 -5.84 13.20
C GLN A 128 -14.43 -6.87 13.51
N ALA A 129 -14.79 -8.08 13.93
CA ALA A 129 -13.82 -9.13 14.22
C ALA A 129 -13.04 -9.57 12.97
N ILE A 130 -13.70 -9.55 11.79
CA ILE A 130 -13.04 -9.79 10.51
C ILE A 130 -12.05 -8.65 10.20
N PHE A 131 -12.47 -7.40 10.37
CA PHE A 131 -11.61 -6.23 10.19
C PHE A 131 -10.34 -6.33 11.05
N ASP A 132 -10.51 -6.53 12.35
CA ASP A 132 -9.42 -6.63 13.33
C ASP A 132 -8.44 -7.77 12.98
N ALA A 133 -8.99 -8.91 12.55
CA ALA A 133 -8.18 -10.05 12.13
C ALA A 133 -7.38 -9.79 10.85
N ILE A 134 -7.90 -9.04 9.89
CA ILE A 134 -7.17 -8.68 8.66
C ILE A 134 -6.07 -7.68 8.98
N VAL A 135 -6.39 -6.56 9.66
CA VAL A 135 -5.41 -5.50 9.93
C VAL A 135 -4.33 -5.94 10.93
N GLY A 136 -4.64 -6.88 11.82
CA GLY A 136 -3.68 -7.43 12.78
C GLY A 136 -2.63 -8.37 12.19
N GLN A 137 -2.82 -8.86 10.96
CA GLN A 137 -1.90 -9.84 10.34
C GLN A 137 -0.64 -9.23 9.72
N SER A 138 -0.54 -7.89 9.61
CA SER A 138 0.55 -7.24 8.86
C SER A 138 0.73 -7.81 7.44
N ALA A 139 -0.38 -8.22 6.82
CA ALA A 139 -0.44 -8.82 5.51
C ALA A 139 0.01 -7.85 4.40
N PRO A 140 0.63 -8.33 3.31
CA PRO A 140 0.92 -7.51 2.13
C PRO A 140 -0.33 -6.84 1.58
N LEU A 141 -0.24 -5.53 1.34
CA LEU A 141 -1.29 -4.76 0.69
C LEU A 141 -1.19 -4.95 -0.82
N LEU A 142 -2.26 -5.44 -1.44
CA LEU A 142 -2.34 -5.72 -2.86
C LEU A 142 -2.77 -4.48 -3.65
N GLN A 143 -3.84 -3.83 -3.20
CA GLN A 143 -4.40 -2.66 -3.88
C GLN A 143 -5.18 -1.78 -2.90
N VAL A 144 -5.19 -0.48 -3.18
CA VAL A 144 -6.10 0.49 -2.56
C VAL A 144 -6.92 1.15 -3.65
N ILE A 145 -8.24 1.18 -3.46
CA ILE A 145 -9.17 1.92 -4.30
C ILE A 145 -9.76 3.05 -3.47
N THR A 146 -9.75 4.24 -4.05
CA THR A 146 -10.38 5.42 -3.45
C THR A 146 -11.74 5.61 -4.09
N HIS A 147 -12.77 5.68 -3.27
CA HIS A 147 -14.15 5.84 -3.71
C HIS A 147 -14.82 6.97 -2.94
N ASP A 148 -15.32 7.98 -3.66
CA ASP A 148 -16.04 9.09 -3.04
C ASP A 148 -17.55 8.87 -3.11
N PRO A 149 -18.23 8.59 -1.98
CA PRO A 149 -19.67 8.35 -1.99
C PRO A 149 -20.48 9.59 -2.41
N ALA A 150 -19.90 10.79 -2.32
CA ALA A 150 -20.57 12.02 -2.77
C ALA A 150 -20.69 12.13 -4.30
N ASP A 151 -19.90 11.36 -5.07
CA ASP A 151 -19.99 11.33 -6.53
C ASP A 151 -21.29 10.66 -7.02
N HIS A 152 -21.91 9.84 -6.17
CA HIS A 152 -23.10 9.05 -6.51
C HIS A 152 -24.32 9.37 -5.63
N SER A 153 -24.11 9.97 -4.46
CA SER A 153 -25.19 10.36 -3.55
C SER A 153 -24.92 11.73 -2.93
N SER A 154 -25.77 12.71 -3.26
CA SER A 154 -25.70 14.05 -2.68
C SER A 154 -25.87 14.04 -1.16
N TYR A 155 -26.48 13.00 -0.59
CA TYR A 155 -26.63 12.85 0.85
C TYR A 155 -25.29 12.66 1.57
N CYS A 156 -24.27 12.16 0.88
CA CYS A 156 -22.92 11.98 1.42
C CYS A 156 -22.02 13.19 1.26
N ALA A 157 -22.45 14.22 0.52
CA ALA A 157 -21.69 15.46 0.35
C ALA A 157 -21.57 16.28 1.66
N SER A 158 -22.41 16.00 2.65
CA SER A 158 -22.37 16.65 3.98
C SER A 158 -21.22 16.14 4.85
N LEU A 159 -20.64 14.97 4.55
CA LEU A 159 -19.49 14.45 5.26
C LEU A 159 -18.21 15.22 4.87
N PRO A 160 -17.30 15.50 5.83
CA PRO A 160 -16.04 16.16 5.55
C PRO A 160 -15.22 15.39 4.49
N LEU A 161 -14.82 16.11 3.43
CA LEU A 161 -13.82 15.61 2.49
C LEU A 161 -12.43 15.82 3.08
N ILE A 162 -11.84 14.73 3.54
CA ILE A 162 -10.45 14.70 3.98
C ILE A 162 -9.66 14.12 2.83
N LEU A 163 -9.23 15.00 1.94
CA LEU A 163 -8.25 14.62 0.94
C LEU A 163 -6.96 14.23 1.67
N PRO A 164 -6.27 13.15 1.24
CA PRO A 164 -4.89 13.00 1.63
C PRO A 164 -4.16 14.30 1.29
N PRO A 165 -3.20 14.74 2.12
CA PRO A 165 -2.48 15.98 1.87
C PRO A 165 -2.02 15.93 0.41
N ALA A 166 -2.46 16.93 -0.37
CA ALA A 166 -2.41 16.86 -1.82
C ALA A 166 -1.04 16.33 -2.23
N SER A 167 -1.03 15.18 -2.89
CA SER A 167 0.14 14.68 -3.58
C SER A 167 0.38 15.60 -4.76
N SER A 168 0.92 16.78 -4.50
CA SER A 168 1.52 17.59 -5.54
C SER A 168 2.87 16.97 -5.84
N LEU A 169 2.87 15.77 -6.43
CA LEU A 169 3.96 15.49 -7.34
C LEU A 169 3.91 16.62 -8.37
N GLY A 170 5.03 17.27 -8.65
CA GLY A 170 5.08 18.34 -9.64
C GLY A 170 4.52 17.89 -10.98
N SER A 171 4.27 18.81 -11.90
CA SER A 171 3.79 18.47 -13.25
C SER A 171 4.72 17.50 -14.00
N ASP A 172 5.95 17.31 -13.52
CA ASP A 172 6.93 16.36 -14.03
C ASP A 172 7.09 15.09 -13.18
N GLY A 173 6.28 14.91 -12.14
CA GLY A 173 6.28 13.72 -11.28
C GLY A 173 7.22 13.79 -10.06
N ARG A 174 7.90 14.91 -9.81
CA ARG A 174 8.79 15.05 -8.64
C ARG A 174 8.00 15.17 -7.33
N ILE A 175 8.50 14.61 -6.23
CA ILE A 175 7.90 14.67 -4.88
C ILE A 175 7.81 16.12 -4.36
N ASN A 176 8.83 16.93 -4.64
CA ASN A 176 8.94 18.30 -4.15
C ASN A 176 8.84 19.31 -5.32
N PRO A 177 7.65 19.81 -5.67
CA PRO A 177 7.44 20.78 -6.74
C PRO A 177 7.99 22.19 -6.44
N ASP A 178 8.55 22.41 -5.25
CA ASP A 178 9.09 23.71 -4.85
C ASP A 178 10.24 24.15 -5.77
N ALA A 179 10.08 25.32 -6.40
CA ALA A 179 11.04 25.89 -7.33
C ALA A 179 12.36 26.29 -6.63
N ALA A 180 12.34 26.52 -5.32
CA ALA A 180 13.52 26.91 -4.55
C ALA A 180 14.25 25.72 -3.90
N ALA A 181 13.81 24.49 -4.14
CA ALA A 181 14.44 23.32 -3.53
C ALA A 181 15.88 23.10 -4.06
N PRO A 182 16.85 22.77 -3.19
CA PRO A 182 18.25 22.50 -3.60
C PRO A 182 18.44 21.14 -4.29
N PHE A 183 17.38 20.35 -4.42
CA PHE A 183 17.33 19.09 -5.16
C PHE A 183 15.90 18.81 -5.63
N VAL A 184 15.75 17.83 -6.51
CA VAL A 184 14.44 17.26 -6.89
C VAL A 184 14.47 15.76 -6.62
N ALA A 185 13.38 15.22 -6.06
CA ALA A 185 13.26 13.81 -5.72
C ALA A 185 12.13 13.16 -6.53
N TYR A 186 12.39 11.98 -7.07
CA TYR A 186 11.40 11.17 -7.80
C TYR A 186 11.32 9.80 -7.16
N ALA A 187 10.09 9.37 -6.86
CA ALA A 187 9.85 7.96 -6.60
C ALA A 187 9.80 7.22 -7.94
N VAL A 188 10.57 6.14 -8.04
CA VAL A 188 10.67 5.28 -9.22
C VAL A 188 10.42 3.84 -8.81
N SER A 189 10.18 2.94 -9.77
CA SER A 189 9.81 1.54 -9.49
C SER A 189 10.82 0.79 -8.63
N ASP A 190 12.09 1.18 -8.67
CA ASP A 190 13.22 0.57 -7.99
C ASP A 190 13.78 1.40 -6.82
N GLY A 191 13.05 2.43 -6.37
CA GLY A 191 13.39 3.21 -5.18
C GLY A 191 13.20 4.72 -5.34
N LEU A 192 14.25 5.49 -5.01
CA LEU A 192 14.23 6.94 -4.98
C LEU A 192 15.41 7.51 -5.78
N HIS A 193 15.12 8.35 -6.77
CA HIS A 193 16.12 9.09 -7.53
C HIS A 193 16.12 10.55 -7.12
N ILE A 194 17.28 11.06 -6.71
CA ILE A 194 17.47 12.45 -6.29
C ILE A 194 18.43 13.10 -7.27
N TYR A 195 18.03 14.24 -7.84
CA TYR A 195 18.81 14.99 -8.80
C TYR A 195 19.09 16.40 -8.27
N TYR A 196 20.13 17.01 -8.82
CA TYR A 196 20.22 18.45 -8.80
C TYR A 196 19.11 19.08 -9.67
N PRO A 197 18.70 20.34 -9.40
CA PRO A 197 17.67 21.01 -10.19
C PRO A 197 17.95 21.07 -11.70
N GLN A 198 19.23 21.08 -12.11
CA GLN A 198 19.65 21.03 -13.52
C GLN A 198 19.58 19.63 -14.17
N GLY A 199 19.13 18.59 -13.44
CA GLY A 199 18.91 17.25 -13.97
C GLY A 199 20.08 16.26 -13.82
N THR A 200 21.20 16.66 -13.20
CA THR A 200 22.29 15.73 -12.89
C THR A 200 21.93 14.84 -11.70
N MET A 201 22.11 13.52 -11.83
CA MET A 201 21.86 12.56 -10.73
C MET A 201 22.75 12.88 -9.52
N ARG A 202 22.15 12.95 -8.34
CA ARG A 202 22.81 13.30 -7.07
C ARG A 202 22.92 12.11 -6.13
N LEU A 203 21.85 11.34 -5.97
CA LEU A 203 21.82 10.15 -5.14
C LEU A 203 20.74 9.19 -5.66
N VAL A 204 21.07 7.90 -5.70
CA VAL A 204 20.11 6.81 -5.95
C VAL A 204 19.98 6.04 -4.65
N VAL A 205 18.75 5.80 -4.21
CA VAL A 205 18.44 4.93 -3.08
C VAL A 205 17.58 3.79 -3.60
N THR A 206 18.11 2.57 -3.53
CA THR A 206 17.48 1.37 -4.07
C THR A 206 16.36 0.87 -3.15
N ALA A 207 15.42 0.12 -3.73
CA ALA A 207 14.37 -0.57 -2.97
C ALA A 207 14.93 -1.48 -1.88
N ASP A 208 16.07 -2.15 -2.12
CA ASP A 208 16.73 -3.01 -1.14
C ASP A 208 17.29 -2.23 0.06
N GLU A 209 17.89 -1.05 -0.17
CA GLU A 209 18.35 -0.15 0.90
C GLU A 209 17.17 0.37 1.73
N ILE A 210 16.07 0.77 1.06
CA ILE A 210 14.85 1.21 1.73
C ILE A 210 14.25 0.07 2.56
N ALA A 211 14.18 -1.14 2.02
CA ALA A 211 13.66 -2.32 2.71
C ALA A 211 14.53 -2.69 3.91
N ALA A 212 15.86 -2.63 3.77
CA ALA A 212 16.80 -2.93 4.84
C ALA A 212 16.69 -1.95 6.03
N ALA A 213 16.31 -0.69 5.79
CA ALA A 213 16.08 0.28 6.85
C ALA A 213 14.80 0.00 7.67
N GLY A 214 13.85 -0.77 7.13
CA GLY A 214 12.61 -1.16 7.80
C GLY A 214 11.72 0.03 8.17
N CYS A 215 11.01 -0.07 9.29
CA CYS A 215 10.39 1.07 9.95
C CYS A 215 10.90 1.13 11.39
N PRO A 216 11.71 2.14 11.76
CA PRO A 216 12.33 2.18 13.07
C PRO A 216 11.29 2.42 14.18
N GLU A 217 11.46 1.77 15.33
CA GLU A 217 10.55 1.95 16.47
C GLU A 217 10.66 3.35 17.11
N SER A 218 11.79 4.04 16.92
CA SER A 218 12.01 5.41 17.40
C SER A 218 13.05 6.15 16.56
N GLY A 219 12.93 7.48 16.51
CA GLY A 219 13.90 8.36 15.86
C GLY A 219 13.92 8.22 14.33
N ALA A 220 15.12 8.29 13.77
CA ALA A 220 15.37 8.18 12.34
C ALA A 220 16.55 7.25 12.06
N VAL A 221 16.44 6.44 11.02
CA VAL A 221 17.51 5.57 10.51
C VAL A 221 17.98 6.11 9.17
N LEU A 222 19.29 6.29 9.01
CA LEU A 222 19.90 6.66 7.73
C LEU A 222 19.78 5.49 6.75
N ILE A 223 19.19 5.76 5.58
CA ILE A 223 19.10 4.80 4.47
C ILE A 223 20.33 4.93 3.58
N ALA A 224 20.61 6.16 3.12
CA ALA A 224 21.72 6.46 2.22
C ALA A 224 22.16 7.94 2.35
N GLU A 225 23.42 8.21 2.03
CA GLU A 225 23.97 9.57 1.96
C GLU A 225 24.95 9.69 0.80
N GLY A 226 24.91 10.81 0.10
CA GLY A 226 25.85 11.11 -0.97
C GLY A 226 25.63 12.49 -1.58
N ASN A 227 26.72 13.12 -2.04
CA ASN A 227 26.69 14.43 -2.70
C ASN A 227 25.92 15.50 -1.90
N GLY A 228 26.00 15.46 -0.57
CA GLY A 228 25.34 16.39 0.35
C GLY A 228 23.82 16.22 0.46
N VAL A 229 23.28 15.05 0.15
CA VAL A 229 21.91 14.64 0.51
C VAL A 229 21.97 13.42 1.40
N SER A 230 21.17 13.40 2.46
CA SER A 230 20.99 12.24 3.33
C SER A 230 19.51 11.87 3.34
N VAL A 231 19.21 10.57 3.20
CA VAL A 231 17.85 10.02 3.16
C VAL A 231 17.62 9.17 4.40
N TYR A 232 16.59 9.48 5.16
CA TYR A 232 16.25 8.81 6.40
C TYR A 232 14.87 8.16 6.32
N ARG A 233 14.74 7.07 7.06
CA ARG A 233 13.47 6.46 7.45
C ARG A 233 13.09 6.96 8.84
N LEU A 234 11.88 7.49 9.01
CA LEU A 234 11.37 7.97 10.30
C LEU A 234 10.54 6.89 11.01
N SER A 235 10.28 7.08 12.30
CA SER A 235 9.56 6.10 13.13
C SER A 235 8.07 5.94 12.81
N ASP A 236 7.48 6.89 12.08
CA ASP A 236 6.14 6.79 11.50
C ASP A 236 6.15 6.14 10.10
N CYS A 237 7.26 5.48 9.74
CA CYS A 237 7.53 4.90 8.44
C CYS A 237 7.49 5.91 7.27
N SER A 238 7.59 7.21 7.55
CA SER A 238 7.77 8.23 6.52
C SER A 238 9.25 8.37 6.13
N PHE A 239 9.52 9.19 5.12
CA PHE A 239 10.86 9.50 4.64
C PHE A 239 11.21 10.95 4.98
N GLN A 240 12.49 11.20 5.24
CA GLN A 240 13.05 12.54 5.36
C GLN A 240 14.32 12.65 4.52
N LEU A 241 14.41 13.69 3.69
CA LEU A 241 15.62 14.05 2.96
C LEU A 241 16.17 15.35 3.53
N ASN A 242 17.47 15.36 3.81
CA ASN A 242 18.19 16.55 4.26
C ASN A 242 19.22 16.94 3.20
N ALA A 243 19.32 18.23 2.90
CA ALA A 243 20.40 18.79 2.09
C ALA A 243 20.73 20.21 2.54
N PRO A 244 21.94 20.74 2.27
CA PRO A 244 22.20 22.16 2.40
C PRO A 244 21.20 22.97 1.56
N SER A 245 20.66 24.05 2.11
CA SER A 245 19.85 25.01 1.36
C SER A 245 20.69 25.66 0.24
N LEU A 246 20.04 26.37 -0.69
CA LEU A 246 20.76 27.03 -1.80
C LEU A 246 21.84 28.02 -1.32
N GLY A 247 21.67 28.62 -0.12
CA GLY A 247 22.66 29.47 0.52
C GLY A 247 23.68 28.72 1.39
N GLY A 248 23.49 27.42 1.65
CA GLY A 248 24.36 26.59 2.46
C GLY A 248 24.31 26.85 3.97
N GLU A 249 23.59 27.87 4.43
CA GLU A 249 23.52 28.28 5.84
C GLU A 249 22.55 27.44 6.68
N LYS A 250 21.61 26.76 6.02
CA LYS A 250 20.55 25.96 6.65
C LYS A 250 20.46 24.58 6.02
N THR A 251 19.75 23.68 6.70
CA THR A 251 19.34 22.40 6.14
C THR A 251 17.95 22.54 5.55
N TYR A 252 17.82 22.33 4.24
CA TYR A 252 16.54 22.06 3.62
C TYR A 252 16.11 20.64 3.96
N VAL A 253 14.93 20.51 4.54
CA VAL A 253 14.31 19.24 4.94
C VAL A 253 13.08 19.00 4.07
N LEU A 254 12.98 17.81 3.49
CA LEU A 254 11.79 17.31 2.77
C LEU A 254 11.28 16.05 3.47
N LYS A 255 10.02 16.05 3.90
CA LYS A 255 9.34 14.88 4.45
C LYS A 255 8.22 14.42 3.55
N PHE A 256 8.03 13.11 3.39
CA PHE A 256 6.89 12.54 2.65
C PHE A 256 6.55 11.13 3.18
N SER A 257 5.29 10.74 3.11
CA SER A 257 4.79 9.52 3.75
C SER A 257 5.07 8.23 2.97
N SER A 258 5.15 8.29 1.64
CA SER A 258 5.32 7.10 0.80
C SER A 258 5.96 7.39 -0.55
N LEU A 259 6.54 6.35 -1.17
CA LEU A 259 7.08 6.39 -2.55
C LEU A 259 5.98 6.22 -3.62
N SER A 260 4.84 5.62 -3.27
CA SER A 260 3.75 5.40 -4.23
C SER A 260 2.76 6.58 -4.34
N GLY A 261 3.08 7.70 -3.68
CA GLY A 261 2.25 8.89 -3.65
C GLY A 261 1.90 9.30 -2.22
N GLY A 262 1.81 10.60 -1.99
CA GLY A 262 1.55 11.18 -0.68
C GLY A 262 1.84 12.67 -0.67
N GLY A 263 1.31 13.37 0.32
CA GLY A 263 1.69 14.74 0.57
C GLY A 263 3.16 14.83 1.02
N TYR A 264 3.77 15.97 0.77
CA TYR A 264 5.09 16.29 1.29
C TYR A 264 5.02 17.52 2.20
N GLN A 265 6.04 17.67 3.04
CA GLN A 265 6.32 18.89 3.79
C GLN A 265 7.77 19.28 3.52
N SER A 266 8.02 20.54 3.18
CA SER A 266 9.39 21.09 3.11
C SER A 266 9.55 22.30 4.02
N PHE A 267 10.76 22.49 4.56
CA PHE A 267 11.15 23.66 5.35
C PHE A 267 12.67 23.76 5.44
N GLU A 268 13.18 24.91 5.88
CA GLU A 268 14.60 25.11 6.22
C GLU A 268 14.78 25.22 7.73
N GLN A 269 15.81 24.60 8.28
CA GLN A 269 16.20 24.71 9.70
C GLN A 269 17.70 24.90 9.89
#